data_AF-A0A9E3SR18-F1
#
_entry.id   AF-A0A9E3SR18-F1
#
_cell.length_a   1.000
_cell.length_b   1.000
_cell.length_c   1.000
_cell.angle_alpha   90.00
_cell.angle_beta   90.00
_cell.angle_gamma   90.00
#
_symmetry.space_group_name_H-M   'P 1'
#
loop_
_entity.id
_entity.type
_entity.pdbx_description
1 polymer ?
#
loop_
_entity_poly.entity_id
_entity_poly.type
_entity_poly.pdbx_seq_one_letter_code
_entity_poly.pdbx_strand_id
1 'polypeptide(L)'
;MKVKSLVATLALLATLGAAQAEEKLGVTVYPGAKHDAATSNAVKEMAGGEAACFTTADPIAKVAAFYKAQGLKAIGEAGKESAMFRKGGVDVTIQSPWMDMRTGTMMKTTLVSIVKPAR
;
A
#
# COMPACT_ATOMS: atom_id res chain seq x y z
N MET A 1 54.70 29.03 -12.00
CA MET A 1 54.27 28.02 -11.00
C MET A 1 52.93 27.45 -11.43
N LYS A 2 52.78 26.13 -11.29
CA LYS A 2 51.65 25.31 -11.74
C LYS A 2 50.57 25.26 -10.65
N VAL A 3 49.30 25.53 -10.98
CA VAL A 3 48.13 24.82 -10.41
C VAL A 3 47.04 24.80 -11.49
N LYS A 4 46.67 23.60 -11.93
CA LYS A 4 45.57 23.36 -12.89
C LYS A 4 44.27 23.40 -12.11
N SER A 5 43.41 24.39 -12.35
CA SER A 5 42.07 24.42 -11.74
C SER A 5 41.14 23.49 -12.51
N LEU A 6 40.86 22.37 -11.84
CA LEU A 6 39.86 21.37 -12.17
C LEU A 6 38.52 21.83 -11.58
N VAL A 7 37.55 22.21 -12.39
CA VAL A 7 36.13 22.20 -11.97
C VAL A 7 35.29 21.79 -13.18
N ALA A 8 35.12 20.48 -13.35
CA ALA A 8 34.04 19.93 -14.16
C ALA A 8 32.79 19.88 -13.28
N THR A 9 31.90 20.86 -13.43
CA THR A 9 30.60 20.85 -12.76
C THR A 9 29.70 19.85 -13.49
N LEU A 10 29.74 18.60 -13.03
CA LEU A 10 28.76 17.57 -13.38
C LEU A 10 27.41 18.03 -12.80
N ALA A 11 26.53 18.56 -13.66
CA ALA A 11 25.16 18.88 -13.30
C ALA A 11 24.47 17.57 -12.91
N LEU A 12 24.43 17.30 -11.61
CA LEU A 12 23.75 16.15 -11.02
C LEU A 12 22.27 16.25 -11.38
N LEU A 13 21.82 15.29 -12.19
CA LEU A 13 20.44 15.13 -12.62
C LEU A 13 19.49 15.31 -11.44
N ALA A 14 18.51 16.20 -11.62
CA ALA A 14 17.35 16.28 -10.75
C ALA A 14 16.53 14.98 -10.85
N THR A 15 16.90 13.96 -10.08
CA THR A 15 16.03 12.83 -9.77
C THR A 15 15.02 13.29 -8.73
N LEU A 16 14.09 14.17 -9.15
CA LEU A 16 12.82 14.31 -8.45
C LEU A 16 12.14 12.95 -8.57
N GLY A 17 12.12 12.23 -7.45
CA GLY A 17 11.67 10.86 -7.38
C GLY A 17 10.27 10.71 -7.96
N ALA A 18 10.20 10.15 -9.16
CA ALA A 18 9.08 9.30 -9.50
C ALA A 18 9.17 8.14 -8.50
N ALA A 19 8.40 8.22 -7.43
CA ALA A 19 8.10 7.03 -6.64
C ALA A 19 7.51 6.04 -7.64
N GLN A 20 8.34 5.07 -8.05
CA GLN A 20 7.89 3.93 -8.85
C GLN A 20 6.66 3.39 -8.15
N ALA A 21 5.57 3.26 -8.91
CA ALA A 21 4.31 2.79 -8.36
C ALA A 21 4.55 1.34 -7.89
N GLU A 22 4.75 1.15 -6.59
CA GLU A 22 5.02 -0.17 -6.03
C GLU A 22 3.84 -1.08 -6.36
N GLU A 23 4.12 -2.26 -6.92
CA GLU A 23 3.11 -3.25 -7.24
C GLU A 23 3.21 -4.44 -6.29
N LYS A 24 2.06 -4.94 -5.85
CA LYS A 24 1.96 -6.14 -5.04
C LYS A 24 0.80 -6.98 -5.50
N LEU A 25 1.08 -8.24 -5.85
CA LEU A 25 0.09 -9.20 -6.36
C LEU A 25 -0.69 -8.64 -7.58
N GLY A 26 -0.03 -7.84 -8.42
CA GLY A 26 -0.65 -7.21 -9.60
C GLY A 26 -1.59 -6.04 -9.29
N VAL A 27 -1.56 -5.51 -8.07
CA VAL A 27 -2.28 -4.30 -7.64
C VAL A 27 -1.25 -3.22 -7.31
N THR A 28 -1.48 -1.99 -7.77
CA THR A 28 -0.65 -0.85 -7.42
C THR A 28 -0.93 -0.45 -5.97
N VAL A 29 0.12 -0.36 -5.16
CA VAL A 29 0.07 0.04 -3.75
C VAL A 29 -0.25 1.53 -3.64
N TYR A 30 -1.04 1.90 -2.62
CA TYR A 30 -1.38 3.29 -2.35
C TYR A 30 -0.11 4.14 -2.12
N PRO A 31 0.10 5.24 -2.87
CA PRO A 31 1.31 6.04 -2.77
C PRO A 31 1.56 6.57 -1.35
N GLY A 32 2.76 6.37 -0.83
CA GLY A 32 3.15 6.80 0.51
C GLY A 32 2.62 5.92 1.65
N ALA A 33 1.89 4.84 1.37
CA ALA A 33 1.57 3.85 2.38
C ALA A 33 2.83 3.12 2.83
N LYS A 34 2.95 2.83 4.13
CA LYS A 34 4.10 2.16 4.72
C LYS A 34 3.81 0.67 4.82
N HIS A 35 4.70 -0.16 4.28
CA HIS A 35 4.59 -1.61 4.43
C HIS A 35 4.64 -2.01 5.91
N ASP A 36 3.66 -2.80 6.34
CA ASP A 36 3.58 -3.39 7.66
C ASP A 36 3.85 -4.90 7.54
N ALA A 37 5.12 -5.28 7.66
CA ALA A 37 5.56 -6.65 7.50
C ALA A 37 4.91 -7.60 8.52
N ALA A 38 4.67 -7.11 9.74
CA ALA A 38 4.17 -7.95 10.80
C ALA A 38 2.66 -8.22 10.66
N THR A 39 1.89 -7.21 10.28
CA THR A 39 0.48 -7.41 9.90
C THR A 39 0.38 -8.23 8.61
N SER A 40 1.29 -8.05 7.64
CA SER A 40 1.34 -8.85 6.41
C SER A 40 1.49 -10.34 6.71
N ASN A 41 2.43 -10.70 7.59
CA ASN A 41 2.65 -12.09 7.98
C ASN A 41 1.44 -12.67 8.71
N ALA A 42 0.84 -11.93 9.64
CA ALA A 42 -0.36 -12.38 10.33
C ALA A 42 -1.53 -12.62 9.37
N VAL A 43 -1.78 -11.68 8.43
CA VAL A 43 -2.84 -11.84 7.42
C VAL A 43 -2.53 -12.99 6.46
N LYS A 44 -1.26 -13.19 6.10
CA LYS A 44 -0.81 -14.31 5.27
C LYS A 44 -1.15 -15.65 5.92
N GLU A 45 -0.82 -15.80 7.20
CA GLU A 45 -1.12 -17.01 7.99
C GLU A 45 -2.63 -17.27 8.07
N MET A 46 -3.44 -16.23 8.32
CA MET A 46 -4.89 -16.35 8.39
C MET A 46 -5.54 -16.68 7.04
N ALA A 47 -5.05 -16.10 5.95
CA ALA A 47 -5.61 -16.30 4.61
C ALA A 47 -5.12 -17.60 3.94
N GLY A 48 -4.10 -18.27 4.51
CA GLY A 48 -3.48 -19.46 3.95
C GLY A 48 -2.74 -19.24 2.62
N GLY A 49 -2.57 -18.00 2.17
CA GLY A 49 -2.06 -17.65 0.84
C GLY A 49 -0.94 -16.62 0.86
N GLU A 50 -1.02 -15.61 -0.01
CA GLU A 50 -0.11 -14.46 -0.02
C GLU A 50 -0.83 -13.22 0.52
N ALA A 51 -0.13 -12.40 1.31
CA ALA A 51 -0.66 -11.14 1.79
C ALA A 51 0.43 -10.07 1.88
N ALA A 52 0.03 -8.82 1.67
CA ALA A 52 0.82 -7.65 1.94
C ALA A 52 -0.08 -6.54 2.49
N CYS A 53 0.32 -6.00 3.63
CA CYS A 53 -0.41 -5.00 4.38
C CYS A 53 0.38 -3.70 4.43
N PHE A 54 -0.33 -2.60 4.29
CA PHE A 54 0.23 -1.26 4.30
C PHE A 54 -0.63 -0.35 5.16
N THR A 55 0.00 0.64 5.79
CA THR A 55 -0.69 1.63 6.61
C THR A 55 -0.49 3.05 6.08
N THR A 56 -1.51 3.87 6.19
CA THR A 56 -1.45 5.30 5.86
C THR A 56 -2.29 6.13 6.83
N ALA A 57 -1.93 7.40 7.01
CA ALA A 57 -2.73 8.37 7.77
C ALA A 57 -3.87 8.98 6.94
N ASP A 58 -3.90 8.72 5.64
CA ASP A 58 -4.96 9.20 4.76
C ASP A 58 -6.32 8.52 5.04
N PRO A 59 -7.44 9.23 4.85
CA PRO A 59 -8.78 8.70 5.13
C PRO A 59 -9.22 7.63 4.13
N ILE A 60 -10.09 6.70 4.56
CA ILE A 60 -10.62 5.61 3.73
C ILE A 60 -11.15 6.10 2.39
N ALA A 61 -11.93 7.19 2.37
CA ALA A 61 -12.54 7.70 1.13
C ALA A 61 -11.50 8.01 0.04
N LYS A 62 -10.33 8.55 0.43
CA LYS A 62 -9.23 8.85 -0.48
C LYS A 62 -8.55 7.58 -0.98
N VAL A 63 -8.27 6.64 -0.08
CA VAL A 63 -7.63 5.36 -0.40
C VAL A 63 -8.54 4.48 -1.28
N ALA A 64 -9.84 4.43 -0.97
CA ALA A 64 -10.84 3.69 -1.73
C ALA A 64 -11.05 4.29 -3.13
N ALA A 65 -11.04 5.61 -3.27
CA ALA A 65 -11.11 6.26 -4.57
C ALA A 65 -9.90 5.88 -5.46
N PHE A 66 -8.70 5.80 -4.89
CA PHE A 66 -7.50 5.33 -5.60
C PHE A 66 -7.64 3.90 -6.11
N TYR A 67 -8.04 2.95 -5.25
CA TYR A 67 -8.22 1.56 -5.68
C TYR A 67 -9.38 1.37 -6.66
N LYS A 68 -10.45 2.16 -6.53
CA LYS A 68 -11.53 2.20 -7.52
C LYS A 68 -11.04 2.69 -8.89
N ALA A 69 -10.18 3.71 -8.92
CA ALA A 69 -9.65 4.29 -10.16
C ALA A 69 -8.73 3.34 -10.94
N GLN A 70 -8.15 2.33 -10.27
CA GLN A 70 -7.38 1.27 -10.93
C GLN A 70 -8.25 0.24 -11.69
N GLY A 71 -9.58 0.37 -11.68
CA GLY A 71 -10.49 -0.53 -12.39
C GLY A 71 -10.78 -1.84 -11.66
N LEU A 72 -10.56 -1.89 -10.34
CA LEU A 72 -10.90 -3.07 -9.53
C LEU A 72 -12.41 -3.17 -9.32
N LYS A 73 -12.92 -4.40 -9.25
CA LYS A 73 -14.34 -4.66 -8.99
C LYS A 73 -14.64 -4.44 -7.50
N ALA A 74 -15.56 -3.53 -7.18
CA ALA A 74 -16.04 -3.37 -5.81
C ALA A 74 -16.77 -4.64 -5.33
N ILE A 75 -16.51 -5.03 -4.07
CA ILE A 75 -17.18 -6.13 -3.38
C ILE A 75 -17.99 -5.53 -2.23
N GLY A 76 -19.32 -5.50 -2.39
CA GLY A 76 -20.21 -4.78 -1.49
C GLY A 76 -20.17 -3.26 -1.68
N GLU A 77 -20.82 -2.54 -0.78
CA GLU A 77 -20.79 -1.08 -0.73
C GLU A 77 -19.60 -0.59 0.08
N ALA A 78 -18.92 0.46 -0.42
CA ALA A 78 -17.90 1.14 0.37
C ALA A 78 -18.58 1.93 1.50
N GLY A 79 -18.29 1.55 2.74
CA GLY A 79 -18.80 2.20 3.93
C GLY A 79 -17.85 3.29 4.47
N LYS A 80 -18.24 3.89 5.59
CA LYS A 80 -17.42 4.88 6.30
C LYS A 80 -16.17 4.27 6.95
N GLU A 81 -16.20 2.97 7.25
CA GLU A 81 -15.16 2.26 8.01
C GLU A 81 -14.43 1.20 7.19
N SER A 82 -14.98 0.79 6.05
CA SER A 82 -14.33 -0.19 5.19
C SER A 82 -14.74 -0.09 3.72
N ALA A 83 -13.86 -0.58 2.85
CA ALA A 83 -14.16 -0.84 1.45
C ALA A 83 -13.40 -2.09 1.00
N MET A 84 -13.98 -2.85 0.07
CA MET A 84 -13.34 -4.04 -0.49
C MET A 84 -13.42 -4.03 -2.01
N PHE A 85 -12.32 -4.42 -2.65
CA PHE A 85 -12.20 -4.53 -4.09
C PHE A 85 -11.53 -5.85 -4.47
N ARG A 86 -11.72 -6.28 -5.71
CA ARG A 86 -11.14 -7.52 -6.25
C ARG A 86 -10.58 -7.32 -7.66
N LYS A 87 -9.41 -7.90 -7.91
CA LYS A 87 -8.77 -8.04 -9.23
C LYS A 87 -8.38 -9.50 -9.44
N GLY A 88 -9.10 -10.21 -10.30
CA GLY A 88 -8.92 -11.65 -10.47
C GLY A 88 -9.12 -12.40 -9.14
N GLY A 89 -8.07 -13.08 -8.66
CA GLY A 89 -8.05 -13.78 -7.37
C GLY A 89 -7.50 -12.98 -6.19
N VAL A 90 -7.26 -11.68 -6.36
CA VAL A 90 -6.65 -10.81 -5.35
C VAL A 90 -7.68 -9.85 -4.78
N ASP A 91 -7.74 -9.80 -3.45
CA ASP A 91 -8.60 -8.95 -2.66
C ASP A 91 -7.82 -7.76 -2.12
N VAL A 92 -8.44 -6.58 -2.19
CA VAL A 92 -7.94 -5.36 -1.56
C VAL A 92 -8.98 -4.90 -0.55
N THR A 93 -8.62 -4.94 0.72
CA THR A 93 -9.48 -4.48 1.81
C THR A 93 -8.89 -3.24 2.44
N ILE A 94 -9.72 -2.21 2.63
CA ILE A 94 -9.36 -0.93 3.23
C ILE A 94 -10.17 -0.78 4.49
N GLN A 95 -9.53 -0.51 5.63
CA GLN A 95 -10.21 -0.45 6.94
C GLN A 95 -9.66 0.68 7.81
N SER A 96 -10.56 1.38 8.49
CA SER A 96 -10.24 2.37 9.54
C SER A 96 -11.50 2.66 10.39
N PRO A 97 -11.44 2.52 11.72
CA PRO A 97 -10.34 1.94 12.47
C PRO A 97 -10.20 0.43 12.18
N TRP A 98 -9.09 -0.18 12.60
CA TRP A 98 -8.90 -1.63 12.49
C TRP A 98 -8.25 -2.20 13.75
N MET A 99 -8.53 -3.46 14.05
CA MET A 99 -7.96 -4.16 15.19
C MET A 99 -6.67 -4.85 14.78
N ASP A 100 -5.54 -4.46 15.37
CA ASP A 100 -4.31 -5.26 15.24
C ASP A 100 -4.48 -6.53 16.08
N MET A 101 -4.84 -7.63 15.42
CA MET A 101 -5.14 -8.90 16.08
C MET A 101 -3.96 -9.48 16.87
N ARG A 102 -2.73 -9.03 16.60
CA ARG A 102 -1.54 -9.48 17.33
C ARG A 102 -1.46 -8.84 18.70
N THR A 103 -1.91 -7.58 18.81
CA THR A 103 -1.76 -6.76 20.02
C THR A 103 -3.10 -6.47 20.71
N GLY A 104 -4.23 -6.72 20.05
CA GLY A 104 -5.56 -6.35 20.52
C GLY A 104 -5.79 -4.83 20.53
N THR A 105 -4.95 -4.05 19.86
CA THR A 105 -5.04 -2.58 19.84
C THR A 105 -5.91 -2.09 18.69
N MET A 106 -6.83 -1.16 18.99
CA MET A 106 -7.57 -0.44 17.97
C MET A 106 -6.69 0.63 17.32
N MET A 107 -6.32 0.40 16.07
CA MET A 107 -5.52 1.30 15.26
C MET A 107 -6.43 2.31 14.55
N LYS A 108 -6.02 3.58 14.56
CA LYS A 108 -6.78 4.69 13.94
C LYS A 108 -6.27 5.07 12.55
N THR A 109 -5.17 4.47 12.10
CA THR A 109 -4.66 4.64 10.74
C THR A 109 -5.47 3.78 9.77
N THR A 110 -5.46 4.13 8.49
CA THR A 110 -6.05 3.28 7.45
C THR A 110 -5.12 2.10 7.16
N LEU A 111 -5.64 0.88 7.29
CA LEU A 111 -5.01 -0.35 6.82
C LEU A 111 -5.47 -0.64 5.39
N VAL A 112 -4.52 -1.01 4.54
CA VAL A 112 -4.76 -1.65 3.25
C VAL A 112 -4.18 -3.05 3.29
N SER A 113 -5.01 -4.06 3.04
CA SER A 113 -4.59 -5.45 2.90
C SER A 113 -4.78 -5.90 1.46
N ILE A 114 -3.70 -6.30 0.80
CA ILE A 114 -3.71 -6.91 -0.54
C ILE A 114 -3.46 -8.40 -0.36
N VAL A 115 -4.45 -9.23 -0.64
CA VAL A 115 -4.47 -10.66 -0.26
C VAL A 115 -4.82 -11.52 -1.46
N LYS A 116 -4.05 -12.58 -1.69
CA LYS A 116 -4.38 -13.67 -2.60
C LYS A 116 -4.55 -14.95 -1.79
N PRO A 117 -5.79 -15.33 -1.42
CA PRO A 117 -6.03 -16.55 -0.65
C PRO A 117 -5.54 -17.79 -1.41
N ALA A 118 -5.10 -18.82 -0.68
CA ALA A 118 -4.92 -20.14 -1.28
C ALA A 118 -6.30 -20.68 -1.67
N ARG A 119 -6.51 -20.89 -2.96
CA ARG A 119 -7.71 -21.56 -3.49
C ARG A 119 -7.37 -22.99 -3.85
#